data_AF-A0A085BNP9-F1
#
_entry.id   AF-A0A085BNP9-F1
#
_cell.length_a   1.000
_cell.length_b   1.000
_cell.length_c   1.000
_cell.angle_alpha   90.00
_cell.angle_beta   90.00
_cell.angle_gamma   90.00
#
_symmetry.space_group_name_H-M   'P 1'
#
loop_
_entity.id
_entity.type
_entity.pdbx_description
1 polymer ?
#
loop_
_entity_poly.entity_id
_entity_poly.type
_entity_poly.pdbx_seq_one_letter_code
_entity_poly.pdbx_strand_id
1 'polypeptide(L)'
;MSILLTQCKDDDTNIFRAYVEGKFTYSDGVFLENPIHLVVDNKIIAETYPKESGSFVLAGPYSKGAYKLQLKNFKIKSFSTETAGCKISADSLSIEIPDGVTYVIFNDITLK
;
A
#
# COMPACT_ATOMS: atom_id res chain seq x y z
N MET A 1 -45.47 24.64 -5.98
CA MET A 1 -45.07 23.27 -6.35
C MET A 1 -43.98 23.38 -7.39
N SER A 2 -42.73 23.08 -7.00
CA SER A 2 -41.64 22.62 -7.88
C SER A 2 -40.42 22.43 -7.00
N ILE A 3 -40.17 21.17 -6.69
CA ILE A 3 -39.04 20.68 -5.92
C ILE A 3 -37.83 20.80 -6.83
N LEU A 4 -36.83 21.59 -6.44
CA LEU A 4 -35.50 21.52 -7.04
C LEU A 4 -34.97 20.12 -6.74
N LEU A 5 -35.00 19.25 -7.76
CA LEU A 5 -34.27 18.00 -7.78
C LEU A 5 -32.78 18.37 -7.78
N THR A 6 -32.19 18.46 -6.59
CA THR A 6 -30.76 18.26 -6.42
C THR A 6 -30.45 16.88 -7.00
N GLN A 7 -29.94 16.87 -8.23
CA GLN A 7 -29.22 15.71 -8.73
C GLN A 7 -28.02 15.54 -7.80
N CYS A 8 -28.16 14.69 -6.78
CA CYS A 8 -27.02 13.94 -6.28
C CYS A 8 -26.49 13.20 -7.50
N LYS A 9 -25.38 13.67 -8.06
CA LYS A 9 -24.55 12.80 -8.87
C LYS A 9 -24.11 11.72 -7.90
N ASP A 10 -24.70 10.54 -8.03
CA ASP A 10 -24.01 9.31 -7.67
C ASP A 10 -22.73 9.34 -8.50
N ASP A 11 -21.64 9.81 -7.89
CA ASP A 11 -20.30 9.49 -8.37
C ASP A 11 -20.13 7.98 -8.13
N ASP A 12 -20.72 7.21 -9.04
CA ASP A 12 -20.39 5.83 -9.38
C ASP A 12 -18.96 5.78 -9.98
N THR A 13 -18.02 6.55 -9.41
CA THR A 13 -16.60 6.27 -9.51
C THR A 13 -16.41 4.92 -8.86
N ASN A 14 -16.45 3.88 -9.68
CA ASN A 14 -16.01 2.53 -9.38
C ASN A 14 -14.82 2.61 -8.41
N ILE A 15 -15.10 2.40 -7.12
CA ILE A 15 -14.28 2.87 -5.97
C ILE A 15 -13.10 1.92 -5.76
N PHE A 16 -12.52 1.40 -6.85
CA PHE A 16 -11.35 0.55 -6.78
C PHE A 16 -10.20 1.38 -6.21
N ARG A 17 -9.79 1.01 -5.00
CA ARG A 17 -8.61 1.55 -4.34
C ARG A 17 -7.53 0.49 -4.38
N ALA A 18 -6.29 0.93 -4.53
CA ALA A 18 -5.16 0.08 -4.20
C ALA A 18 -5.02 0.11 -2.68
N TYR A 19 -5.43 -0.97 -2.03
CA TYR A 19 -5.41 -1.15 -0.58
C TYR A 19 -4.32 -2.14 -0.19
N VAL A 20 -3.44 -1.71 0.72
CA VAL A 20 -2.38 -2.53 1.28
C VAL A 20 -2.37 -2.34 2.78
N GLU A 21 -2.48 -3.43 3.52
CA GLU A 21 -2.23 -3.45 4.96
C GLU A 21 -1.16 -4.47 5.31
N GLY A 22 -0.59 -4.31 6.49
CA GLY A 22 0.30 -5.33 7.01
C GLY A 22 0.95 -4.94 8.32
N LYS A 23 1.92 -5.75 8.71
CA LYS A 23 2.69 -5.58 9.93
C LYS A 23 4.17 -5.79 9.67
N PHE A 24 4.98 -4.83 10.07
CA PHE A 24 6.44 -4.95 10.06
C PHE A 24 6.94 -5.56 11.36
N THR A 25 7.87 -6.51 11.22
CA THR A 25 8.77 -6.93 12.30
C THR A 25 10.10 -6.18 12.11
N TYR A 26 10.42 -5.33 13.09
CA TYR A 26 11.58 -4.44 13.07
C TYR A 26 12.30 -4.47 14.43
N SER A 27 13.59 -4.16 14.43
CA SER A 27 14.43 -4.09 15.64
C SER A 27 14.82 -2.67 16.04
N ASP A 28 14.77 -1.73 15.09
CA ASP A 28 15.18 -0.33 15.29
C ASP A 28 13.94 0.59 15.25
N GLY A 29 13.73 1.33 16.34
CA GLY A 29 12.63 2.28 16.47
C GLY A 29 12.67 3.41 15.44
N VAL A 30 13.83 3.73 14.87
CA VAL A 30 13.98 4.71 13.78
C VAL A 30 13.08 4.37 12.59
N PHE A 31 12.74 3.09 12.39
CA PHE A 31 11.78 2.67 11.36
C PHE A 31 10.42 3.38 11.48
N LEU A 32 9.95 3.62 12.71
CA LEU A 32 8.66 4.28 12.97
C LEU A 32 8.61 5.72 12.49
N GLU A 33 9.77 6.36 12.32
CA GLU A 33 9.91 7.74 11.86
C GLU A 33 10.00 7.85 10.33
N ASN A 34 9.95 6.72 9.61
CA ASN A 34 10.11 6.69 8.17
C ASN A 34 8.78 6.34 7.46
N PRO A 35 8.39 7.10 6.42
CA PRO A 35 7.16 6.84 5.71
C PRO A 35 7.26 5.57 4.87
N ILE A 36 6.12 4.89 4.76
CA ILE A 36 5.87 3.77 3.85
C ILE A 36 5.06 4.31 2.68
N HIS A 37 5.48 3.99 1.46
CA HIS A 37 4.83 4.48 0.24
C HIS A 37 4.15 3.36 -0.52
N LEU A 38 2.99 3.68 -1.09
CA LEU A 38 2.44 2.92 -2.21
C LEU A 38 2.71 3.69 -3.49
N VAL A 39 3.39 3.04 -4.44
CA VAL A 39 3.90 3.67 -5.66
C VAL A 39 3.39 2.95 -6.90
N VAL A 40 3.00 3.69 -7.93
CA VAL A 40 2.72 3.21 -9.29
C VAL A 40 3.36 4.17 -10.29
N ASP A 41 4.02 3.65 -11.33
CA ASP A 41 4.70 4.48 -12.35
C ASP A 41 5.59 5.59 -11.76
N ASN A 42 6.35 5.28 -10.72
CA ASN A 42 7.21 6.20 -9.96
C ASN A 42 6.48 7.37 -9.27
N LYS A 43 5.14 7.29 -9.12
CA LYS A 43 4.33 8.26 -8.39
C LYS A 43 3.84 7.65 -7.08
N ILE A 44 4.01 8.39 -6.00
CA ILE A 44 3.43 8.04 -4.69
C ILE A 44 1.93 8.30 -4.76
N ILE A 45 1.13 7.26 -4.53
CA ILE A 45 -0.34 7.33 -4.54
C ILE A 45 -0.96 7.22 -3.13
N ALA A 46 -0.17 6.74 -2.17
CA ALA A 46 -0.51 6.77 -0.76
C ALA A 46 0.78 6.79 0.09
N GLU A 47 0.70 7.42 1.25
CA GLU A 47 1.78 7.50 2.24
C GLU A 47 1.19 7.27 3.64
N THR A 48 1.94 6.57 4.50
CA THR A 48 1.59 6.39 5.91
C THR A 48 2.86 6.19 6.73
N TYR A 49 2.72 6.23 8.05
CA TYR A 49 3.77 5.84 8.99
C TYR A 49 3.33 4.56 9.72
N PRO A 50 4.24 3.63 10.01
CA PRO A 50 3.90 2.45 10.79
C PRO A 50 3.53 2.87 12.22
N LYS A 51 2.54 2.20 12.80
CA LYS A 51 2.21 2.34 14.23
C LYS A 51 3.33 1.70 15.06
N GLU A 52 3.36 2.00 16.36
CA GLU A 52 4.27 1.35 17.32
C GLU A 52 4.17 -0.18 17.34
N SER A 53 3.05 -0.75 16.88
CA SER A 53 2.89 -2.20 16.72
C SER A 53 3.54 -2.76 15.45
N GLY A 54 4.15 -1.90 14.61
CA GLY A 54 4.60 -2.20 13.25
C GLY A 54 3.47 -2.25 12.21
N SER A 55 2.22 -2.09 12.63
CA SER A 55 1.06 -2.19 11.73
C SER A 55 0.88 -0.93 10.88
N PHE A 56 0.43 -1.10 9.64
CA PHE A 56 0.15 0.00 8.72
C PHE A 56 -1.03 -0.33 7.81
N VAL A 57 -1.65 0.72 7.26
CA VAL A 57 -2.68 0.65 6.22
C VAL A 57 -2.43 1.78 5.23
N LEU A 58 -2.46 1.46 3.93
CA LEU A 58 -2.34 2.36 2.80
C LEU A 58 -3.53 2.14 1.87
N ALA A 59 -4.19 3.23 1.47
CA ALA A 59 -5.26 3.18 0.48
C ALA A 59 -5.09 4.36 -0.48
N GLY A 60 -4.79 4.06 -1.74
CA GLY A 60 -4.63 5.04 -2.82
C GLY A 60 -5.63 4.82 -3.95
N PRO A 61 -5.74 5.76 -4.91
CA PRO A 61 -6.47 5.54 -6.15
C PRO A 61 -5.89 4.33 -6.89
N TYR A 62 -6.75 3.44 -7.39
CA TYR A 62 -6.31 2.37 -8.28
C TYR A 62 -6.17 2.88 -9.72
N SER A 63 -5.03 2.60 -10.34
CA SER A 63 -4.80 2.68 -11.78
C SER A 63 -4.33 1.32 -12.32
N LYS A 64 -4.38 1.11 -13.64
CA LYS A 64 -3.72 -0.08 -14.21
C LYS A 64 -2.22 0.01 -13.97
N GLY A 65 -1.57 -1.13 -13.71
CA GLY A 65 -0.13 -1.23 -13.51
C GLY A 65 0.24 -1.97 -12.22
N ALA A 66 1.47 -2.45 -12.17
CA ALA A 66 2.03 -3.05 -10.97
C ALA A 66 2.34 -1.96 -9.92
N TYR A 67 2.01 -2.24 -8.67
CA TYR A 67 2.28 -1.35 -7.55
C TYR A 67 3.54 -1.77 -6.82
N LYS A 68 4.08 -0.85 -6.02
CA LYS A 68 5.17 -1.13 -5.09
C LYS A 68 4.83 -0.61 -3.71
N LEU A 69 4.87 -1.49 -2.71
CA LEU A 69 5.03 -1.09 -1.32
C LEU A 69 6.50 -0.75 -1.12
N GLN A 70 6.85 0.53 -1.04
CA GLN A 70 8.22 1.02 -1.07
C GLN A 70 8.64 1.60 0.29
N LEU A 71 9.86 1.26 0.70
CA LEU A 71 10.58 1.82 1.84
C LEU A 71 11.78 2.62 1.32
N LYS A 72 12.09 3.74 1.97
CA LYS A 72 13.24 4.58 1.55
C LYS A 72 14.58 4.05 2.06
N ASN A 73 14.63 3.73 3.36
CA ASN A 73 15.90 3.53 4.07
C ASN A 73 16.06 2.11 4.65
N PHE A 74 15.04 1.26 4.50
CA PHE A 74 15.00 -0.07 5.12
C PHE A 74 14.87 -1.15 4.05
N LYS A 75 15.71 -2.18 4.16
CA LYS A 75 15.66 -3.32 3.25
C LYS A 75 14.74 -4.40 3.81
N ILE A 76 13.94 -4.95 2.93
CA ILE A 76 13.01 -6.04 3.21
C ILE A 76 13.77 -7.36 3.09
N LYS A 77 13.65 -8.20 4.12
CA LYS A 77 14.26 -9.53 4.16
C LYS A 77 13.29 -10.58 3.60
N SER A 78 12.05 -10.54 4.08
CA SER A 78 11.00 -11.50 3.77
C SER A 78 9.64 -10.87 4.02
N PHE A 79 8.61 -11.42 3.38
CA PHE A 79 7.22 -11.12 3.70
C PHE A 79 6.39 -12.39 3.61
N SER A 80 5.19 -12.37 4.19
CA SER A 80 4.17 -13.41 4.05
C SER A 80 2.84 -12.79 3.64
N THR A 81 2.18 -13.40 2.65
CA THR A 81 0.87 -12.98 2.13
C THR A 81 0.22 -14.15 1.42
N GLU A 82 -1.11 -14.16 1.37
CA GLU A 82 -1.88 -15.10 0.54
C GLU A 82 -2.02 -14.60 -0.91
N THR A 83 -1.70 -13.32 -1.17
CA THR A 83 -1.74 -12.74 -2.51
C THR A 83 -0.60 -13.29 -3.37
N ALA A 84 -0.96 -14.06 -4.40
CA ALA A 84 0.00 -14.62 -5.34
C ALA A 84 0.71 -13.53 -6.19
N GLY A 85 1.96 -13.80 -6.58
CA GLY A 85 2.71 -12.97 -7.52
C GLY A 85 3.43 -11.77 -6.91
N CYS A 86 3.25 -11.49 -5.63
CA CYS A 86 4.07 -10.51 -4.92
C CYS A 86 5.54 -10.96 -4.88
N LYS A 87 6.48 -10.02 -5.01
CA LYS A 87 7.93 -10.32 -4.98
C LYS A 87 8.76 -9.15 -4.43
N ILE A 88 9.87 -9.45 -3.77
CA ILE A 88 10.81 -8.43 -3.31
C ILE A 88 11.58 -7.88 -4.53
N SER A 89 11.70 -6.56 -4.63
CA SER A 89 12.50 -5.89 -5.67
C SER A 89 14.00 -6.23 -5.54
N ALA A 90 14.74 -6.08 -6.63
CA ALA A 90 16.17 -6.43 -6.66
C ALA A 90 17.02 -5.66 -5.62
N ASP A 91 16.68 -4.41 -5.34
CA ASP A 91 17.32 -3.58 -4.31
C ASP A 91 16.87 -3.89 -2.87
N SER A 92 15.86 -4.77 -2.72
CA SER A 92 15.16 -5.06 -1.47
C SER A 92 14.44 -3.88 -0.82
N LEU A 93 14.22 -2.76 -1.52
CA LEU A 93 13.56 -1.57 -0.97
C LEU A 93 12.05 -1.57 -1.20
N SER A 94 11.51 -2.55 -1.92
CA SER A 94 10.08 -2.65 -2.17
C SER A 94 9.58 -4.09 -2.31
N ILE A 95 8.28 -4.26 -2.08
CA ILE A 95 7.52 -5.44 -2.52
C ILE A 95 6.70 -5.01 -3.73
N GLU A 96 6.95 -5.66 -4.86
CA GLU A 96 6.17 -5.49 -6.09
C GLU A 96 4.87 -6.28 -5.96
N ILE A 97 3.74 -5.61 -6.23
CA ILE A 97 2.39 -6.14 -6.22
C ILE A 97 1.93 -6.18 -7.69
N PRO A 98 1.45 -7.33 -8.21
CA PRO A 98 1.10 -7.45 -9.62
C PRO A 98 -0.12 -6.59 -10.00
N ASP A 99 -0.19 -6.21 -11.28
CA ASP A 99 -1.36 -5.51 -11.85
C ASP A 99 -2.64 -6.34 -11.66
N GLY A 100 -3.78 -5.66 -11.52
CA GLY A 100 -5.07 -6.29 -11.23
C GLY A 100 -5.34 -6.55 -9.76
N VAL A 101 -4.33 -6.41 -8.87
CA VAL A 101 -4.51 -6.58 -7.44
C VAL A 101 -4.87 -5.26 -6.78
N THR A 102 -6.07 -5.21 -6.20
CA THR A 102 -6.62 -4.03 -5.50
C THR A 102 -6.54 -4.15 -3.98
N TYR A 103 -6.33 -5.36 -3.44
CA TYR A 103 -6.32 -5.62 -2.01
C TYR A 103 -5.22 -6.61 -1.65
N VAL A 104 -4.32 -6.21 -0.75
CA VAL A 104 -3.22 -7.05 -0.25
C VAL A 104 -3.12 -6.93 1.26
N ILE A 105 -3.02 -8.07 1.92
CA ILE A 105 -2.65 -8.18 3.34
C ILE A 105 -1.28 -8.84 3.41
N PHE A 106 -0.31 -8.15 4.02
CA PHE A 106 0.97 -8.74 4.40
C PHE A 106 0.92 -9.12 5.88
N ASN A 107 0.78 -10.42 6.16
CA ASN A 107 0.66 -10.95 7.53
C ASN A 107 1.89 -10.62 8.39
N ASP A 108 3.08 -10.68 7.79
CA ASP A 108 4.34 -10.21 8.36
C ASP A 108 5.28 -9.72 7.25
N ILE A 109 6.00 -8.63 7.52
CA ILE A 109 7.11 -8.13 6.71
C ILE A 109 8.32 -7.97 7.63
N THR A 110 9.37 -8.76 7.40
CA THR A 110 10.58 -8.71 8.21
C THR A 110 11.62 -7.78 7.55
N LEU A 111 12.14 -6.82 8.30
CA LEU A 111 13.25 -5.96 7.85
C LEU A 111 14.61 -6.64 8.06
N LYS A 112 15.63 -6.21 7.31
CA LYS A 112 17.02 -6.64 7.47
C LYS A 112 17.73 -5.91 8.59
#